data_AF-A0A814CKU0-F1
#
_entry.id   AF-A0A814CKU0-F1
#
_cell.length_a   1.000
_cell.length_b   1.000
_cell.length_c   1.000
_cell.angle_alpha   90.00
_cell.angle_beta   90.00
_cell.angle_gamma   90.00
#
_symmetry.space_group_name_H-M   'P 1'
#
loop_
_entity.id
_entity.type
_entity.pdbx_description
1 polymer ?
#
loop_
_entity_poly.entity_id
_entity_poly.type
_entity_poly.pdbx_seq_one_letter_code
_entity_poly.pdbx_strand_id
1 'polypeptide(L)'
;MSGSVFNEEYLIPDNMVGLVIGRGGEQIKRLQMESGCKIRISSEGNGTPERTCTLSGSQESIDEAKRMLDDVVRRGLDRQQNRGNFGGNSEGYQGQQRGGNGGYQPRRFNNNQYQQQQQY
;
A
#
# COMPACT_ATOMS: atom_id res chain seq x y z
N MET A 1 -32.29 -4.68 -30.87
CA MET A 1 -30.88 -5.07 -31.00
C MET A 1 -30.65 -6.20 -30.02
N SER A 2 -30.40 -7.43 -30.50
CA SER A 2 -30.00 -8.52 -29.62
C SER A 2 -28.54 -8.27 -29.24
N GLY A 3 -28.32 -7.51 -28.17
CA GLY A 3 -26.99 -7.25 -27.67
C GLY A 3 -26.43 -8.57 -27.14
N SER A 4 -25.54 -9.19 -27.90
CA SER A 4 -24.81 -10.38 -27.44
C SER A 4 -24.11 -10.03 -26.13
N VAL A 5 -24.42 -10.77 -25.08
CA VAL A 5 -23.70 -10.68 -23.82
C VAL A 5 -22.42 -11.46 -23.99
N PHE A 6 -21.30 -10.78 -23.89
CA PHE A 6 -19.97 -11.37 -23.89
C PHE A 6 -19.54 -11.63 -22.45
N ASN A 7 -18.74 -12.67 -22.26
CA ASN A 7 -18.09 -12.99 -21.00
C ASN A 7 -16.60 -12.99 -21.22
N GLU A 8 -15.87 -12.18 -20.48
CA GLU A 8 -14.41 -12.08 -20.56
C GLU A 8 -13.79 -12.27 -19.18
N GLU A 9 -12.63 -12.93 -19.15
CA GLU A 9 -11.81 -13.08 -17.95
C GLU A 9 -10.71 -12.02 -17.96
N TYR A 10 -10.57 -11.32 -16.84
CA TYR A 10 -9.60 -10.27 -16.64
C TYR A 10 -8.81 -10.55 -15.37
N LEU A 11 -7.48 -10.50 -15.46
CA LEU A 11 -6.59 -10.77 -14.34
C LEU A 11 -6.26 -9.46 -13.62
N ILE A 12 -6.50 -9.41 -12.31
CA ILE A 12 -6.10 -8.28 -11.48
C ILE A 12 -5.10 -8.73 -10.42
N PRO A 13 -4.05 -7.94 -10.12
CA PRO A 13 -3.13 -8.26 -9.04
C PRO A 13 -3.85 -8.41 -7.68
N ASP A 14 -3.48 -9.43 -6.90
CA ASP A 14 -4.11 -9.74 -5.61
C ASP A 14 -4.09 -8.54 -4.65
N ASN A 15 -2.94 -7.87 -4.59
CA ASN A 15 -2.70 -6.67 -3.80
C ASN A 15 -3.60 -5.46 -4.17
N MET A 16 -4.22 -5.48 -5.36
CA MET A 16 -5.11 -4.42 -5.85
C MET A 16 -6.59 -4.79 -5.75
N VAL A 17 -6.92 -6.07 -5.56
CA VAL A 17 -8.32 -6.54 -5.46
C VAL A 17 -9.07 -5.82 -4.35
N GLY A 18 -8.44 -5.64 -3.19
CA GLY A 18 -9.07 -4.91 -2.07
C GLY A 18 -9.41 -3.46 -2.43
N LEU A 19 -8.58 -2.81 -3.26
CA LEU A 19 -8.82 -1.44 -3.73
C LEU A 19 -9.92 -1.40 -4.80
N VAL A 20 -9.93 -2.37 -5.71
CA VAL A 20 -10.98 -2.53 -6.73
C VAL A 20 -12.36 -2.75 -6.09
N ILE A 21 -12.43 -3.60 -5.05
CA ILE A 21 -13.67 -3.83 -4.30
C ILE A 21 -14.06 -2.57 -3.52
N GLY A 22 -13.09 -1.93 -2.86
CA GLY A 22 -13.31 -0.79 -2.00
C GLY A 22 -13.95 -1.17 -0.66
N ARG A 23 -14.03 -0.20 0.26
CA ARG A 23 -14.62 -0.41 1.59
C ARG A 23 -16.10 -0.76 1.44
N GLY A 24 -16.51 -1.93 1.94
CA GLY A 24 -17.91 -2.39 1.85
C GLY A 24 -18.40 -2.72 0.43
N GLY A 25 -17.50 -2.86 -0.54
CA GLY A 25 -17.86 -3.14 -1.94
C GLY A 25 -18.45 -1.94 -2.69
N GLU A 26 -18.29 -0.72 -2.19
CA GLU A 26 -18.80 0.50 -2.83
C GLU A 26 -18.16 0.75 -4.21
N GLN A 27 -16.83 0.57 -4.29
CA GLN A 27 -16.09 0.86 -5.52
C GLN A 27 -16.46 -0.11 -6.64
N ILE A 28 -16.51 -1.41 -6.37
CA ILE A 28 -16.93 -2.41 -7.37
C ILE A 28 -18.41 -2.25 -7.78
N LYS A 29 -19.29 -1.80 -6.88
CA LYS A 29 -20.67 -1.47 -7.25
C LYS A 29 -20.72 -0.28 -8.20
N ARG A 30 -19.92 0.76 -7.93
CA ARG A 30 -19.80 1.92 -8.80
C ARG A 30 -19.23 1.53 -10.17
N LEU A 31 -18.17 0.73 -10.22
CA LEU A 31 -17.59 0.23 -11.47
C LEU A 31 -18.63 -0.52 -12.32
N GLN A 32 -19.44 -1.38 -11.70
CA GLN A 32 -20.51 -2.10 -12.40
C GLN A 32 -21.62 -1.15 -12.91
N MET A 33 -21.97 -0.13 -12.11
CA MET A 33 -23.00 0.85 -12.48
C MET A 33 -22.54 1.77 -13.61
N GLU A 34 -21.30 2.27 -13.55
CA GLU A 34 -20.74 3.20 -14.54
C GLU A 34 -20.41 2.50 -15.85
N SER A 35 -19.84 1.29 -15.81
CA SER A 35 -19.55 0.51 -17.04
C SER A 35 -20.79 -0.15 -17.65
N GLY A 36 -21.85 -0.36 -16.85
CA GLY A 36 -22.98 -1.19 -17.25
C GLY A 36 -22.63 -2.67 -17.42
N CYS A 37 -21.43 -3.09 -16.99
CA CYS A 37 -20.97 -4.47 -17.00
C CYS A 37 -21.18 -5.12 -15.64
N LYS A 38 -21.45 -6.42 -15.63
CA LYS A 38 -21.44 -7.22 -14.40
C LYS A 38 -20.01 -7.68 -14.12
N ILE A 39 -19.50 -7.39 -12.92
CA ILE A 39 -18.13 -7.71 -12.51
C ILE A 39 -18.20 -8.71 -11.37
N ARG A 40 -17.56 -9.87 -11.54
CA ARG A 40 -17.44 -10.91 -10.52
C ARG A 40 -15.99 -11.23 -10.26
N ILE A 41 -15.54 -11.07 -9.03
CA ILE A 41 -14.17 -11.39 -8.63
C ILE A 41 -14.18 -12.77 -7.98
N SER A 42 -13.28 -13.66 -8.40
CA SER A 42 -13.13 -14.98 -7.77
C SER A 42 -12.60 -14.84 -6.35
N SER A 43 -13.27 -15.49 -5.39
CA SER A 43 -12.82 -15.54 -3.99
C SER A 43 -11.58 -16.41 -3.82
N GLU A 44 -11.42 -17.41 -4.67
CA GLU A 44 -10.28 -18.33 -4.65
C GLU A 44 -9.18 -17.75 -5.52
N GLY A 45 -8.01 -17.51 -4.91
CA GLY A 45 -6.80 -17.26 -5.68
C GLY A 45 -6.36 -18.58 -6.30
N ASN A 46 -6.03 -18.58 -7.60
CA ASN A 46 -5.60 -19.78 -8.32
C ASN A 46 -4.16 -20.22 -7.95
N GLY A 47 -3.69 -19.89 -6.73
CA GLY A 47 -2.28 -20.01 -6.34
C GLY A 47 -1.35 -19.00 -7.02
N THR A 48 -1.91 -18.07 -7.79
CA THR A 48 -1.22 -17.02 -8.54
C THR A 48 -1.26 -15.69 -7.79
N PRO A 49 -0.29 -14.78 -8.02
CA PRO A 49 -0.33 -13.40 -7.49
C PRO A 49 -1.41 -12.53 -8.14
N GLU A 50 -2.19 -13.10 -9.05
CA GLU A 50 -3.29 -12.48 -9.78
C GLU A 50 -4.59 -13.21 -9.47
N ARG A 51 -5.69 -12.47 -9.51
CA ARG A 51 -7.04 -12.92 -9.24
C ARG A 51 -7.90 -12.74 -10.47
N THR A 52 -8.66 -13.78 -10.80
CA THR A 52 -9.56 -13.77 -11.95
C THR A 52 -10.83 -12.98 -11.66
N CYS A 53 -11.10 -12.00 -12.52
CA CYS A 53 -12.34 -11.24 -12.60
C CYS A 53 -13.10 -11.63 -13.86
N THR A 54 -14.34 -12.08 -13.71
CA THR A 54 -15.26 -12.30 -14.83
C THR A 54 -16.07 -11.04 -15.10
N LEU A 55 -16.01 -10.55 -16.33
CA LEU A 55 -16.76 -9.42 -16.86
C LEU A 55 -17.85 -9.94 -17.78
N SER A 56 -19.10 -9.57 -17.53
CA SER A 56 -20.25 -9.99 -18.35
C SER A 56 -21.08 -8.77 -18.78
N GLY A 57 -21.22 -8.53 -20.07
CA GLY A 57 -21.93 -7.37 -20.60
C GLY A 57 -21.86 -7.26 -22.12
N SER A 58 -22.21 -6.09 -22.67
CA SER A 58 -21.91 -5.77 -24.07
C SER A 58 -20.41 -5.54 -24.26
N GLN A 59 -19.92 -5.62 -25.50
CA GLN A 59 -18.50 -5.38 -25.78
C GLN A 59 -18.04 -3.99 -25.30
N GLU A 60 -18.86 -2.95 -25.48
CA GLU A 60 -18.59 -1.60 -24.97
C GLU A 60 -18.52 -1.56 -23.45
N SER A 61 -19.47 -2.19 -22.75
CA SER A 61 -19.47 -2.24 -21.29
C SER A 61 -18.25 -2.98 -20.73
N ILE A 62 -17.80 -4.05 -21.41
CA ILE A 62 -16.60 -4.78 -21.01
C ILE A 62 -15.33 -3.95 -21.23
N ASP A 63 -15.21 -3.25 -22.38
CA ASP A 63 -14.07 -2.35 -22.63
C ASP A 63 -14.00 -1.25 -21.57
N GLU A 64 -15.14 -0.64 -21.25
CA GLU A 64 -15.21 0.40 -20.22
C GLU A 64 -14.84 -0.16 -18.83
N ALA A 65 -15.38 -1.32 -18.45
CA ALA A 65 -15.04 -1.97 -17.19
C ALA A 65 -13.54 -2.27 -17.08
N LYS A 66 -12.91 -2.74 -18.16
CA LYS A 66 -11.45 -2.99 -18.22
C LYS A 66 -10.66 -1.70 -18.02
N ARG A 67 -11.02 -0.62 -18.71
CA ARG A 67 -10.35 0.69 -18.56
C ARG A 67 -10.42 1.21 -17.14
N MET A 68 -11.60 1.11 -16.52
CA MET A 68 -11.79 1.58 -15.15
C MET A 68 -11.04 0.71 -14.14
N LEU A 69 -10.99 -0.62 -14.35
CA LEU A 69 -10.19 -1.53 -13.53
C LEU A 69 -8.70 -1.17 -13.62
N ASP A 70 -8.18 -0.97 -14.83
CA ASP A 70 -6.78 -0.57 -15.05
C ASP A 70 -6.45 0.75 -14.35
N ASP A 71 -7.33 1.76 -14.47
CA ASP A 71 -7.16 3.04 -13.79
C ASP A 71 -7.14 2.91 -12.26
N VAL A 72 -8.02 2.08 -11.68
CA VAL A 72 -8.02 1.81 -10.23
C VAL A 72 -6.72 1.11 -9.80
N VAL A 73 -6.28 0.09 -10.56
CA VAL A 73 -5.02 -0.63 -10.31
C VAL A 73 -3.83 0.33 -10.40
N ARG A 74 -3.77 1.16 -11.44
CA ARG A 74 -2.69 2.13 -11.66
C ARG A 74 -2.62 3.18 -10.54
N ARG A 75 -3.76 3.71 -10.11
CA ARG A 75 -3.85 4.63 -8.96
C ARG A 75 -3.42 3.94 -7.65
N GLY A 76 -3.77 2.66 -7.49
CA GLY A 76 -3.35 1.87 -6.35
C GLY A 76 -1.84 1.65 -6.29
N LEU A 77 -1.21 1.36 -7.43
CA LEU A 77 0.23 1.19 -7.57
C LEU A 77 0.99 2.50 -7.24
N ASP A 78 0.51 3.63 -7.74
CA ASP A 78 1.08 4.95 -7.42
C ASP A 78 1.01 5.25 -5.92
N ARG A 79 -0.15 4.99 -5.29
CA ARG A 79 -0.34 5.15 -3.84
C ARG A 79 0.47 4.16 -3.01
N GLN A 80 0.80 2.98 -3.53
CA GLN A 80 1.72 2.03 -2.89
C GLN A 80 3.19 2.48 -2.99
N GLN A 81 3.60 3.04 -4.12
CA GLN A 81 4.96 3.59 -4.28
C GLN A 81 5.16 4.87 -3.46
N ASN A 82 4.13 5.71 -3.34
CA ASN A 82 4.11 6.84 -2.41
C ASN A 82 3.79 6.44 -0.95
N ARG A 83 3.82 5.13 -0.65
CA ARG A 83 3.81 4.60 0.71
C ARG A 83 5.22 4.39 1.27
N GLY A 84 6.24 4.90 0.60
CA GLY A 84 7.38 5.45 1.30
C GLY A 84 6.96 6.75 1.99
N ASN A 85 6.90 6.75 3.32
CA ASN A 85 6.93 7.96 4.17
C ASN A 85 5.62 8.52 4.80
N PHE A 86 4.58 7.71 5.01
CA PHE A 86 3.54 8.01 6.03
C PHE A 86 3.63 7.12 7.28
N GLY A 87 4.85 6.64 7.57
CA GLY A 87 5.29 6.29 8.93
C GLY A 87 5.80 7.52 9.71
N GLY A 88 5.30 8.71 9.39
CA GLY A 88 5.64 9.96 10.06
C GLY A 88 4.76 10.24 11.27
N ASN A 89 4.75 9.33 12.25
CA ASN A 89 4.79 9.80 13.64
C ASN A 89 6.24 9.63 14.14
N SER A 90 7.13 10.32 13.44
CA SER A 90 8.32 10.86 14.06
C SER A 90 7.90 12.17 14.75
N GLU A 91 7.34 12.06 15.95
CA GLU A 91 7.53 13.05 17.02
C GLU A 91 9.03 13.11 17.37
N GLY A 92 9.81 13.58 16.39
CA GLY A 92 11.21 13.93 16.48
C GLY A 92 11.29 15.42 16.18
N TYR A 93 10.94 16.23 17.17
CA TYR A 93 11.16 17.67 17.12
C TYR A 93 12.67 17.92 17.17
N GLN A 94 13.31 17.93 16.01
CA GLN A 94 14.67 18.42 15.85
C GLN A 94 14.62 19.81 15.22
N GLY A 95 14.89 20.83 16.05
CA GLY A 95 15.29 22.14 15.54
C GLY A 95 14.80 23.34 16.32
N GLN A 96 15.31 23.56 17.53
CA GLN A 96 15.43 24.92 18.04
C GLN A 96 16.81 25.15 18.66
N GLN A 97 17.62 25.86 17.88
CA GLN A 97 18.83 26.53 18.31
C GLN A 97 18.46 27.61 19.33
N ARG A 98 18.80 27.43 20.61
CA ARG A 98 19.15 28.54 21.51
C ARG A 98 19.67 28.01 22.85
N GLY A 99 20.76 28.60 23.31
CA GLY A 99 21.58 28.12 24.41
C GLY A 99 20.88 28.04 25.77
N GLY A 100 21.45 27.20 26.63
CA GLY A 100 21.05 27.03 28.02
C GLY A 100 22.16 26.36 28.80
N ASN A 101 22.79 27.16 29.65
CA ASN A 101 23.76 26.79 30.67
C ASN A 101 23.16 25.79 31.69
N GLY A 102 23.95 24.81 32.13
CA GLY A 102 23.60 23.89 33.23
C GLY A 102 23.75 22.42 32.81
N GLY A 103 24.70 21.61 33.26
CA GLY A 103 25.46 21.67 34.50
C GLY A 103 25.17 20.42 35.32
N TYR A 104 25.53 19.23 34.83
CA TYR A 104 25.67 18.00 35.64
C TYR A 104 26.69 17.06 34.98
N GLN A 105 27.89 16.97 35.57
CA GLN A 105 28.92 15.97 35.25
C GLN A 105 28.74 14.75 36.18
N PRO A 106 28.60 13.52 35.65
CA PRO A 106 28.75 12.32 36.46
C PRO A 106 30.23 12.00 36.71
N ARG A 107 30.49 11.44 37.89
CA ARG A 107 31.79 11.26 38.53
C ARG A 107 32.77 10.40 37.72
N ARG A 108 34.01 10.89 37.65
CA ARG A 108 35.23 10.15 37.30
C ARG A 108 35.39 8.93 38.21
N PHE A 109 35.39 7.71 37.66
CA PHE A 109 36.01 6.57 38.30
C PHE A 109 37.43 6.39 37.78
N ASN A 110 38.35 6.50 38.72
CA ASN A 110 39.80 6.50 38.61
C ASN A 110 40.30 5.06 38.43
N ASN A 111 40.90 4.73 37.27
CA ASN A 111 41.50 3.42 37.04
C ASN A 111 42.99 3.57 36.76
N ASN A 112 43.78 3.82 37.80
CA ASN A 112 45.23 3.97 37.69
C ASN A 112 45.97 3.31 38.87
N GLN A 113 45.80 2.00 39.05
CA GLN A 113 46.49 1.24 40.10
C GLN A 113 47.23 -0.04 39.63
N TYR A 114 47.67 -0.12 38.37
CA TYR A 114 48.47 -1.27 37.90
C TYR A 114 49.91 -0.94 37.49
N GLN A 115 50.57 0.03 38.12
CA GLN A 115 51.96 0.38 37.78
C GLN A 115 52.95 0.46 38.95
N GLN A 116 52.72 -0.23 40.06
CA GLN A 116 53.75 -0.32 41.10
C GLN A 116 54.11 -1.77 41.41
N GLN A 117 54.92 -2.34 40.51
CA GLN A 117 55.70 -3.55 40.77
C GLN A 117 56.85 -3.67 39.76
N GLN A 118 57.75 -2.69 39.71
CA GLN A 118 59.13 -2.88 39.28
C GLN A 118 60.03 -1.92 40.08
N GLN A 119 61.17 -2.43 40.57
CA GLN A 119 62.15 -1.86 41.49
C GLN A 119 61.77 -1.86 42.97
N TYR A 120 62.13 -2.91 43.71
CA TYR A 120 63.53 -3.22 44.02
C TYR A 120 63.80 -4.71 43.82
#